data_AF-A0A1I3UTX6-F1
#
_entry.id   AF-A0A1I3UTX6-F1
#
_cell.length_a   1.000
_cell.length_b   1.000
_cell.length_c   1.000
_cell.angle_alpha   90.00
_cell.angle_beta   90.00
_cell.angle_gamma   90.00
#
_symmetry.space_group_name_H-M   'P 1'
#
loop_
_entity.id
_entity.type
_entity.pdbx_description
1 polymer ?
#
loop_
_entity_poly.entity_id
_entity_poly.type
_entity_poly.pdbx_seq_one_letter_code
_entity_poly.pdbx_strand_id
1 'polypeptide(L)'
;MTKPETGKVLSNVFLFQGAYFVITGIWPLLGMDSFIAATGPKQDTWLVEMVGLLSASIGLTFIVASLRRQKLPLVLGYSVALSFLAMDLIYVISGVIGRVYLLDGAIQLVFIVTVSFLVIKRKSNLF
;
A
#
# COMPACT_ATOMS: atom_id res chain seq x y z
N MET A 1 -22.31 10.09 -18.27
CA MET A 1 -22.47 8.64 -18.44
C MET A 1 -21.43 8.16 -19.44
N THR A 2 -20.35 7.52 -18.99
CA THR A 2 -19.36 6.89 -19.90
C THR A 2 -20.03 5.75 -20.66
N LYS A 3 -19.80 5.62 -21.97
CA LYS A 3 -20.28 4.47 -22.74
C LYS A 3 -19.84 3.17 -22.05
N PRO A 4 -20.69 2.13 -21.99
CA PRO A 4 -20.41 0.89 -21.26
C PRO A 4 -19.11 0.19 -21.68
N GLU A 5 -18.64 0.42 -22.91
CA GLU A 5 -17.34 -0.06 -23.41
C GLU A 5 -16.15 0.66 -22.77
N THR A 6 -16.23 1.98 -22.58
CA THR A 6 -15.17 2.80 -21.96
C THR A 6 -14.93 2.38 -20.51
N GLY A 7 -15.98 2.03 -19.77
CA GLY A 7 -15.85 1.58 -18.37
C GLY A 7 -15.07 0.26 -18.23
N LYS A 8 -15.29 -0.69 -19.16
CA LYS A 8 -14.54 -1.96 -19.17
C LYS A 8 -13.07 -1.75 -19.54
N VAL A 9 -12.79 -0.89 -20.52
CA VAL A 9 -11.41 -0.56 -20.93
C VAL A 9 -10.65 0.08 -19.77
N LEU A 10 -11.23 1.07 -19.09
CA LEU A 10 -10.62 1.71 -17.92
C LEU A 10 -10.35 0.71 -16.78
N SER A 11 -11.31 -0.18 -16.50
CA SER A 11 -11.15 -1.22 -15.49
C SER A 11 -9.97 -2.15 -15.80
N ASN A 12 -9.80 -2.54 -17.07
CA ASN A 12 -8.69 -3.38 -17.50
C ASN A 12 -7.35 -2.64 -17.38
N VAL A 13 -7.29 -1.36 -17.77
CA VAL A 13 -6.09 -0.53 -17.61
C VAL A 13 -5.65 -0.49 -16.15
N PHE A 14 -6.57 -0.20 -15.22
CA PHE A 14 -6.24 -0.17 -13.80
C PHE A 14 -5.90 -1.55 -13.24
N LEU A 15 -6.46 -2.63 -13.77
CA LEU A 15 -6.09 -3.97 -13.37
C LEU A 15 -4.62 -4.26 -13.73
N PHE A 16 -4.20 -3.95 -14.96
CA PHE A 16 -2.81 -4.12 -15.39
C PHE A 16 -1.85 -3.19 -14.66
N GLN A 17 -2.21 -1.92 -14.51
CA GLN A 17 -1.42 -0.96 -13.75
C GLN A 17 -1.26 -1.41 -12.29
N GLY A 18 -2.33 -1.94 -11.69
CA GLY A 18 -2.31 -2.44 -10.33
C GLY A 18 -1.40 -3.66 -10.18
N ALA A 19 -1.48 -4.63 -11.11
CA ALA A 19 -0.57 -5.76 -11.13
C ALA A 19 0.88 -5.32 -11.28
N TYR A 20 1.16 -4.37 -12.19
CA TYR A 20 2.50 -3.82 -12.38
C TYR A 20 3.05 -3.17 -11.10
N PHE A 21 2.25 -2.36 -10.40
CA PHE A 21 2.68 -1.72 -9.14
C PHE A 21 2.87 -2.69 -7.99
N VAL A 22 2.07 -3.76 -7.91
CA VAL A 22 2.29 -4.82 -6.92
C VAL A 22 3.60 -5.55 -7.21
N ILE A 23 3.83 -5.97 -8.45
CA ILE A 23 5.03 -6.71 -8.83
C ILE A 23 6.29 -5.86 -8.61
N THR A 24 6.32 -4.65 -9.17
CA THR A 24 7.49 -3.77 -9.06
C THR A 24 7.67 -3.20 -7.66
N GLY A 25 6.58 -2.97 -6.93
CA GLY A 25 6.62 -2.50 -5.55
C GLY A 25 7.13 -3.54 -4.55
N ILE A 26 6.78 -4.82 -4.74
CA ILE A 26 7.25 -5.92 -3.87
C ILE A 26 8.70 -6.32 -4.19
N TRP A 27 9.16 -6.12 -5.41
CA TRP A 27 10.50 -6.52 -5.85
C TRP A 27 11.65 -6.08 -4.92
N PRO A 28 11.81 -4.80 -4.53
CA PRO A 28 12.89 -4.40 -3.64
C PRO A 28 12.82 -5.05 -2.24
N LEU A 29 11.63 -5.47 -1.78
CA LEU A 29 11.46 -6.17 -0.50
C LEU A 29 11.91 -7.63 -0.58
N LEU A 30 11.76 -8.27 -1.74
CA LEU A 30 12.16 -9.67 -1.95
C LEU A 30 13.65 -9.79 -2.32
N GLY A 31 14.23 -8.74 -2.92
CA GLY A 31 15.61 -8.76 -3.37
C GLY A 31 16.12 -7.38 -3.76
N MET A 32 16.62 -6.63 -2.80
CA MET A 32 17.23 -5.31 -3.01
C MET A 32 18.39 -5.35 -4.01
N ASP A 33 19.25 -6.37 -3.95
CA ASP A 33 20.40 -6.51 -4.86
C ASP A 33 19.97 -6.66 -6.32
N SER A 34 18.94 -7.48 -6.55
CA SER A 34 18.32 -7.66 -7.87
C SER A 34 17.69 -6.37 -8.37
N PHE A 35 17.02 -5.62 -7.51
CA PHE A 35 16.43 -4.34 -7.85
C PHE A 35 17.49 -3.29 -8.19
N ILE A 36 18.58 -3.21 -7.42
CA ILE A 36 19.71 -2.29 -7.67
C ILE A 36 20.45 -2.69 -8.94
N ALA A 37 20.63 -3.97 -9.22
CA ALA A 37 21.26 -4.44 -10.46
C ALA A 37 20.47 -3.95 -11.70
N ALA A 38 19.14 -3.91 -11.63
CA ALA A 38 18.29 -3.45 -12.72
C ALA A 38 18.12 -1.93 -12.78
N THR A 39 18.14 -1.23 -11.64
CA THR A 39 17.76 0.20 -11.55
C THR A 39 18.93 1.13 -11.20
N GLY A 40 20.12 0.58 -11.00
CA GLY A 40 21.31 1.29 -10.54
C GLY A 40 21.38 1.46 -9.01
N PRO A 41 22.50 1.99 -8.48
CA PRO A 41 22.74 2.15 -7.05
C PRO A 41 21.71 3.08 -6.38
N LYS A 42 21.47 2.85 -5.08
CA LYS A 42 20.55 3.61 -4.23
C LYS A 42 21.26 3.94 -2.92
N GLN A 43 21.13 5.19 -2.46
CA GLN A 43 21.75 5.64 -1.20
C GLN A 43 20.97 5.11 -0.01
N ASP A 44 19.65 5.31 -0.02
CA ASP A 44 18.75 4.92 1.06
C ASP A 44 17.85 3.76 0.63
N THR A 45 18.29 2.53 0.89
CA THR A 45 17.53 1.32 0.52
C THR A 45 16.22 1.20 1.30
N TRP A 46 16.16 1.69 2.53
CA TRP A 46 14.93 1.74 3.33
C TRP A 46 13.81 2.55 2.66
N LEU A 47 14.18 3.64 1.98
CA LEU A 47 13.22 4.48 1.27
C LEU A 47 12.74 3.80 -0.02
N VAL A 48 13.59 2.96 -0.64
CA VAL A 48 13.18 2.13 -1.79
C VAL A 48 12.14 1.10 -1.36
N GLU A 49 12.34 0.44 -0.23
CA GLU A 49 11.35 -0.48 0.35
C GLU A 49 10.04 0.24 0.71
N MET A 50 10.12 1.45 1.28
CA MET A 50 8.94 2.30 1.57
C MET A 50 8.13 2.57 0.31
N VAL A 51 8.79 3.10 -0.72
CA VAL A 51 8.15 3.42 -2.00
C VAL A 51 7.59 2.15 -2.65
N GLY A 52 8.28 1.02 -2.48
CA GLY A 52 7.81 -0.29 -2.91
C GLY A 52 6.49 -0.70 -2.27
N LEU A 53 6.41 -0.64 -0.93
CA LEU A 53 5.17 -0.96 -0.19
C LEU A 53 4.01 -0.02 -0.52
N LEU A 54 4.28 1.28 -0.65
CA LEU A 54 3.26 2.25 -1.05
C LEU A 54 2.78 2.00 -2.48
N SER A 55 3.68 1.66 -3.40
CA SER A 55 3.33 1.24 -4.76
C SER A 55 2.45 -0.01 -4.76
N ALA A 56 2.82 -1.02 -3.97
CA ALA A 56 2.02 -2.24 -3.82
C ALA A 56 0.63 -1.95 -3.22
N SER A 57 0.53 -1.01 -2.26
CA SER A 57 -0.74 -0.55 -1.67
C SER A 57 -1.66 0.12 -2.70
N ILE A 58 -1.10 0.98 -3.55
CA ILE A 58 -1.82 1.59 -4.67
C ILE A 58 -2.27 0.51 -5.66
N GLY A 59 -1.38 -0.41 -6.01
CA GLY A 59 -1.67 -1.47 -6.97
C GLY A 59 -2.76 -2.43 -6.49
N LEU A 60 -2.71 -2.83 -5.22
CA LEU A 60 -3.76 -3.61 -4.57
C LEU A 60 -5.11 -2.88 -4.62
N THR A 61 -5.12 -1.57 -4.39
CA THR A 61 -6.33 -0.74 -4.48
C THR A 61 -6.91 -0.76 -5.89
N PHE A 62 -6.08 -0.61 -6.93
CA PHE A 62 -6.53 -0.67 -8.32
C PHE A 62 -7.12 -2.04 -8.68
N ILE A 63 -6.45 -3.14 -8.28
CA ILE A 63 -6.94 -4.50 -8.52
C ILE A 63 -8.30 -4.70 -7.84
N VAL A 64 -8.42 -4.36 -6.56
CA VAL A 64 -9.67 -4.55 -5.80
C VAL A 64 -10.81 -3.67 -6.36
N ALA A 65 -10.51 -2.44 -6.75
CA ALA A 65 -11.48 -1.54 -7.38
C ALA A 65 -12.00 -2.11 -8.71
N SER A 66 -11.09 -2.59 -9.57
CA SER A 66 -11.43 -3.18 -10.87
C SER A 66 -12.22 -4.48 -10.73
N LEU A 67 -11.88 -5.35 -9.76
CA LEU A 67 -12.51 -6.66 -9.61
C LEU A 67 -13.84 -6.64 -8.83
N ARG A 68 -13.90 -5.87 -7.74
CA ARG A 68 -15.02 -5.96 -6.78
C ARG A 68 -15.92 -4.73 -6.75
N ARG A 69 -15.63 -3.69 -7.55
CA ARG A 69 -16.27 -2.36 -7.45
C ARG A 69 -16.33 -1.84 -6.01
N GLN A 70 -15.31 -2.17 -5.20
CA GLN A 70 -15.26 -1.80 -3.79
C GLN A 70 -14.89 -0.33 -3.59
N LYS A 71 -15.09 0.17 -2.36
CA LYS A 71 -14.74 1.55 -1.99
C LYS A 71 -13.22 1.71 -1.95
N LEU A 72 -12.65 2.36 -2.99
CA LEU A 72 -11.23 2.71 -3.07
C LEU A 72 -10.64 3.29 -1.77
N PRO A 73 -11.32 4.19 -1.03
CA PRO A 73 -10.71 4.83 0.16
C PRO A 73 -10.32 3.86 1.27
N LEU A 74 -11.05 2.73 1.42
CA LEU A 74 -10.80 1.81 2.53
C LEU A 74 -9.54 0.98 2.28
N VAL A 75 -9.43 0.35 1.12
CA VAL A 75 -8.27 -0.50 0.78
C VAL A 75 -7.00 0.33 0.78
N LEU A 76 -7.04 1.50 0.15
CA LEU A 76 -5.90 2.40 0.07
C LEU A 76 -5.48 2.90 1.46
N GLY A 77 -6.42 3.48 2.22
CA GLY A 77 -6.11 4.04 3.53
C GLY A 77 -5.56 2.99 4.50
N TYR A 78 -6.14 1.79 4.50
CA TYR A 78 -5.69 0.71 5.38
C TYR A 78 -4.31 0.17 4.99
N SER A 79 -4.07 -0.10 3.70
CA SER A 79 -2.79 -0.64 3.22
C SER A 79 -1.64 0.37 3.34
N VAL A 80 -1.90 1.66 3.08
CA VAL A 80 -0.92 2.73 3.28
C VAL A 80 -0.55 2.87 4.76
N ALA A 81 -1.54 2.93 5.67
CA ALA A 81 -1.27 3.04 7.09
C ALA A 81 -0.47 1.84 7.62
N LEU A 82 -0.80 0.62 7.14
CA LEU A 82 -0.04 -0.58 7.48
C LEU A 82 1.40 -0.52 6.95
N SER A 83 1.61 0.00 5.75
CA SER A 83 2.94 0.14 5.14
C SER A 83 3.82 1.09 5.95
N PHE A 84 3.30 2.27 6.32
CA PHE A 84 4.03 3.21 7.17
C PHE A 84 4.32 2.61 8.55
N LEU A 85 3.30 2.05 9.22
CA LEU A 85 3.49 1.44 10.55
C LEU A 85 4.58 0.35 10.52
N ALA A 86 4.52 -0.56 9.54
CA ALA A 86 5.49 -1.65 9.44
C ALA A 86 6.92 -1.12 9.30
N MET A 87 7.10 -0.14 8.43
CA MET A 87 8.42 0.37 8.09
C MET A 87 9.00 1.29 9.16
N ASP A 88 8.18 2.13 9.78
CA ASP A 88 8.58 2.93 10.94
C ASP A 88 9.10 2.01 12.04
N LEU A 89 8.39 0.93 12.35
CA LEU A 89 8.83 -0.03 13.36
C LEU A 89 10.11 -0.76 12.96
N ILE A 90 10.15 -1.33 11.75
CA ILE A 90 11.32 -2.10 11.27
C ILE A 90 12.58 -1.23 11.31
N TYR A 91 12.52 0.00 10.78
CA TYR A 91 13.71 0.83 10.63
C TYR A 91 14.06 1.66 11.86
N VAL A 92 13.10 1.94 12.76
CA VAL A 92 13.43 2.45 14.10
C VAL A 92 14.14 1.36 14.91
N ILE A 93 13.62 0.13 14.91
CA ILE A 93 14.22 -0.99 15.65
C ILE A 93 15.61 -1.33 15.12
N SER A 94 15.79 -1.26 13.80
CA SER A 94 17.08 -1.49 13.13
C SER A 94 18.08 -0.33 13.29
N GLY A 95 17.66 0.79 13.89
CA GLY A 95 18.50 1.96 14.13
C GLY A 95 18.83 2.79 12.88
N VAL A 96 18.09 2.60 11.78
CA VAL A 96 18.31 3.30 10.51
C VAL A 96 17.65 4.68 10.51
N ILE A 97 16.46 4.80 11.11
CA ILE A 97 15.73 6.08 11.23
C ILE A 97 15.58 6.48 12.69
N GLY A 98 15.36 7.79 12.93
CA GLY A 98 15.28 8.33 14.28
C GLY A 98 14.02 7.88 15.05
N ARG A 99 14.11 7.82 16.37
CA ARG A 99 12.98 7.43 17.24
C ARG A 99 11.74 8.32 17.12
N VAL A 100 11.88 9.52 16.55
CA VAL A 100 10.76 10.43 16.24
C VAL A 100 9.72 9.76 15.32
N TYR A 101 10.13 8.81 14.48
CA TYR A 101 9.22 8.05 13.60
C TYR A 101 8.27 7.11 14.37
N LEU A 102 8.53 6.80 15.64
CA LEU A 102 7.54 6.10 16.48
C LEU A 102 6.27 6.92 16.69
N LEU A 103 6.36 8.26 16.62
CA LEU A 103 5.18 9.12 16.67
C LEU A 103 4.31 8.94 15.43
N ASP A 104 4.92 8.88 14.23
CA ASP A 104 4.19 8.59 12.99
C ASP A 104 3.58 7.18 13.06
N GLY A 105 4.38 6.17 13.40
CA GLY A 105 3.87 4.81 13.61
C GLY A 105 2.69 4.74 14.59
N ALA A 106 2.71 5.49 15.69
CA ALA A 106 1.58 5.58 16.62
C ALA A 106 0.33 6.19 15.95
N ILE A 107 0.48 7.24 15.15
CA ILE A 107 -0.62 7.84 14.37
C ILE A 107 -1.17 6.85 13.34
N GLN A 108 -0.31 6.12 12.63
CA GLN A 108 -0.74 5.09 11.68
C GLN A 108 -1.52 3.98 12.38
N LEU A 109 -1.08 3.54 13.56
CA LEU A 109 -1.80 2.56 14.37
C LEU A 109 -3.20 3.05 14.76
N VAL A 110 -3.35 4.33 15.12
CA VAL A 110 -4.67 4.93 15.42
C VAL A 110 -5.59 4.85 14.20
N PHE A 111 -5.08 5.14 12.99
CA PHE A 111 -5.89 4.99 11.77
C PHE A 111 -6.33 3.55 11.54
N ILE A 112 -5.42 2.58 11.66
CA ILE A 112 -5.70 1.15 11.48
C ILE A 112 -6.77 0.68 12.48
N VAL A 113 -6.62 1.02 13.76
CA VAL A 113 -7.56 0.63 14.82
C VAL A 113 -8.93 1.27 14.57
N THR A 114 -8.96 2.56 14.24
CA THR A 114 -10.22 3.29 14.00
C THR A 114 -10.97 2.72 12.80
N VAL A 115 -10.28 2.49 11.68
CA VAL A 115 -10.90 1.89 10.48
C VAL A 115 -11.40 0.48 10.78
N SER A 116 -10.60 -0.35 11.46
CA SER A 116 -10.99 -1.72 11.84
C SER A 116 -12.25 -1.72 12.71
N PHE A 117 -12.28 -0.87 13.74
CA PHE A 117 -13.43 -0.72 14.63
C PHE A 117 -14.70 -0.31 13.87
N LEU A 118 -14.62 0.71 13.01
CA LEU A 118 -15.77 1.18 12.24
C LEU A 118 -16.27 0.15 11.24
N VAL A 119 -15.38 -0.61 10.60
CA VAL A 119 -15.75 -1.70 9.68
C VAL A 119 -16.46 -2.83 10.42
N ILE A 120 -15.94 -3.25 11.59
CA ILE A 120 -16.55 -4.29 12.42
C ILE A 120 -17.94 -3.85 12.91
N LYS A 121 -18.05 -2.62 13.45
CA LYS A 121 -19.32 -2.07 13.94
C LYS A 121 -20.36 -1.92 12.82
N ARG A 122 -19.94 -1.54 11.61
CA ARG A 122 -20.84 -1.47 10.46
C ARG A 122 -21.37 -2.85 10.08
N LYS A 123 -20.55 -3.90 10.20
CA LYS A 123 -20.96 -5.28 9.91
C LYS A 123 -21.94 -5.81 10.96
N SER A 124 -21.75 -5.49 12.24
CA SER A 124 -22.65 -5.93 13.31
C SER A 124 -24.04 -5.28 13.25
N ASN A 125 -24.16 -4.05 12.76
CA ASN A 125 -25.45 -3.36 12.61
C ASN A 125 -26.29 -3.85 11.40
N LEU A 126 -25.77 -4.77 10.60
CA LEU A 126 -26.45 -5.35 9.42
C LEU A 126 -27.07 -6.73 9.72
N PHE A 127 -26.93 -7.23 10.95
CA PHE A 127 -27.53 -8.45 11.48
C PHE A 127 -28.34 -8.11 12.74
#